data_AF-A0A6N8V4Z1-F1
#
_entry.id   AF-A0A6N8V4Z1-F1
#
_cell.length_a   1.000
_cell.length_b   1.000
_cell.length_c   1.000
_cell.angle_alpha   90.00
_cell.angle_beta   90.00
_cell.angle_gamma   90.00
#
_symmetry.space_group_name_H-M   'P 1'
#
loop_
_entity.id
_entity.type
_entity.pdbx_description
1 polymer ?
#
loop_
_entity_poly.entity_id
_entity_poly.type
_entity_poly.pdbx_seq_one_letter_code
_entity_poly.pdbx_strand_id
1 'polypeptide(L)'
;MSQLPPLSRREREVMDVLYELGAGTAVQIRERLADPPTDSAVRSILRILVGKRHLERKPDGTRYVYSPTMPVVRARRSAMHRVLRTFFGGSVEGAVAMLLELGEGDLTPDERESIKQMIDEAEEDGR
;
A
#
# COMPACT_ATOMS: atom_id res chain seq x y z
N MET A 1 -13.09 -7.78 15.08
CA MET A 1 -11.95 -6.90 14.76
C MET A 1 -12.49 -5.51 14.49
N SER A 2 -12.09 -4.49 15.26
CA SER A 2 -12.60 -3.13 15.05
C SER A 2 -12.11 -2.58 13.71
N GLN A 3 -13.04 -2.25 12.81
CA GLN A 3 -12.73 -1.63 11.53
C GLN A 3 -12.14 -0.24 11.77
N LEU A 4 -10.97 0.05 11.18
CA LEU A 4 -10.37 1.38 11.28
C LEU A 4 -11.24 2.41 10.53
N PRO A 5 -11.33 3.66 11.01
CA PRO A 5 -12.08 4.71 10.33
C PRO A 5 -11.62 4.89 8.87
N PRO A 6 -12.52 5.21 7.93
CA PRO A 6 -12.14 5.38 6.53
C PRO A 6 -11.15 6.53 6.34
N LEU A 7 -10.30 6.38 5.31
CA LEU A 7 -9.32 7.37 4.89
C LEU A 7 -9.90 8.28 3.81
N SER A 8 -9.72 9.59 3.97
CA SER A 8 -9.89 10.57 2.90
C SER A 8 -8.85 10.33 1.79
N ARG A 9 -9.03 10.98 0.64
CA ARG A 9 -8.05 10.90 -0.46
C ARG A 9 -6.66 11.31 0.01
N ARG A 10 -6.55 12.45 0.70
CA ARG A 10 -5.27 13.00 1.12
C ARG A 10 -4.61 12.18 2.22
N GLU A 11 -5.40 11.64 3.14
CA GLU A 11 -4.93 10.70 4.15
C GLU A 11 -4.38 9.42 3.52
N ARG A 12 -5.01 8.94 2.45
CA ARG A 12 -4.56 7.76 1.70
C ARG A 12 -3.22 8.01 1.01
N GLU A 13 -3.07 9.14 0.33
CA GLU A 13 -1.78 9.52 -0.30
C GLU A 13 -0.63 9.54 0.71
N VAL A 14 -0.87 10.07 1.93
CA VAL A 14 0.13 10.04 3.01
C VAL A 14 0.41 8.61 3.50
N MET A 15 -0.60 7.76 3.61
CA MET A 15 -0.43 6.35 3.97
C MET A 15 0.36 5.58 2.91
N ASP A 16 0.11 5.82 1.62
CA ASP A 16 0.79 5.14 0.52
C ASP A 16 2.30 5.44 0.54
N VAL A 17 2.67 6.72 0.70
CA VAL A 17 4.07 7.14 0.92
C VAL A 17 4.69 6.45 2.15
N LEU A 18 3.93 6.32 3.24
CA LEU A 18 4.43 5.65 4.45
C LEU A 18 4.57 4.14 4.30
N TYR A 19 3.73 3.49 3.49
CA TYR A 19 3.87 2.08 3.17
C TYR A 19 5.10 1.80 2.29
N GLU A 20 5.44 2.72 1.39
CA GLU A 20 6.69 2.66 0.61
C GLU A 20 7.91 2.87 1.50
N LEU A 21 7.84 3.81 2.45
CA LEU A 21 8.92 4.13 3.39
C LEU A 21 9.10 3.11 4.52
N GLY A 22 8.04 2.38 4.89
CA GLY A 22 7.95 1.61 6.13
C GLY A 22 7.77 2.48 7.38
N ALA A 23 8.59 3.52 7.54
CA ALA A 23 8.45 4.55 8.55
C ALA A 23 9.14 5.86 8.12
N GLY A 24 8.66 7.02 8.60
CA GLY A 24 9.26 8.30 8.22
C GLY A 24 8.84 9.49 9.06
N THR A 25 9.64 10.55 8.97
CA THR A 25 9.32 11.86 9.57
C THR A 25 8.36 12.65 8.68
N ALA A 26 7.70 13.68 9.23
CA ALA A 26 6.81 14.55 8.45
C ALA A 26 7.50 15.18 7.23
N VAL A 27 8.79 15.49 7.33
CA VAL A 27 9.60 16.05 6.23
C VAL A 27 9.79 15.02 5.12
N GLN A 28 10.26 13.81 5.46
CA GLN A 28 10.49 12.73 4.48
C GLN A 28 9.21 12.29 3.76
N ILE A 29 8.08 12.32 4.47
CA ILE A 29 6.76 12.03 3.90
C ILE A 29 6.37 13.15 2.93
N ARG A 30 6.54 14.41 3.34
CA ARG A 30 6.22 15.57 2.51
C ARG A 30 7.03 15.56 1.21
N GLU A 31 8.32 15.28 1.27
CA GLU A 31 9.21 15.26 0.10
C GLU A 31 8.82 14.23 -0.97
N ARG A 32 8.05 13.20 -0.62
CA ARG A 32 7.59 12.17 -1.55
C ARG A 32 6.17 12.39 -2.10
N LEU A 33 5.44 13.38 -1.59
CA LEU A 33 4.12 13.69 -2.12
C LEU A 33 4.26 14.45 -3.45
N ALA A 34 3.60 13.97 -4.51
CA ALA A 34 3.67 14.56 -5.85
C ALA A 34 3.20 16.04 -5.92
N ASP A 35 2.33 16.45 -5.00
CA ASP A 35 1.94 17.85 -4.77
C ASP A 35 1.96 18.09 -3.25
N PRO A 36 3.11 18.44 -2.65
CA PRO A 36 3.27 18.44 -1.21
C PRO A 36 2.59 19.67 -0.58
N PRO A 37 1.76 19.51 0.46
CA PRO A 37 1.11 20.64 1.09
C PRO A 37 2.11 21.35 2.01
N THR A 38 1.65 22.34 2.78
CA THR A 38 2.48 22.96 3.82
C THR A 38 2.89 21.94 4.89
N ASP A 39 4.01 22.18 5.58
CA ASP A 39 4.47 21.32 6.68
C ASP A 39 3.40 21.18 7.79
N SER A 40 2.70 22.27 8.10
CA SER A 40 1.61 22.27 9.07
C SER A 40 0.41 21.41 8.63
N ALA A 41 0.10 21.38 7.33
CA ALA A 41 -0.94 20.53 6.78
C ALA A 41 -0.55 19.04 6.85
N VAL A 42 0.68 18.69 6.47
CA VAL A 42 1.18 17.30 6.61
C VAL A 42 1.11 16.84 8.06
N ARG A 43 1.61 17.64 9.01
CA ARG A 43 1.55 17.32 10.44
C ARG A 43 0.11 17.16 10.96
N SER A 44 -0.82 17.94 10.41
CA SER A 44 -2.24 17.84 10.77
C SER A 44 -2.86 16.53 10.25
N ILE A 45 -2.55 16.13 9.02
CA ILE A 45 -2.96 14.84 8.46
C ILE A 45 -2.37 13.69 9.29
N LEU A 46 -1.09 13.75 9.64
CA LEU A 46 -0.45 12.74 10.49
C LEU A 46 -1.10 12.63 11.87
N ARG A 47 -1.47 13.77 12.48
CA ARG A 47 -2.22 13.78 13.74
C ARG A 47 -3.59 13.10 13.59
N ILE A 48 -4.31 13.37 12.50
CA ILE A 48 -5.60 12.73 12.21
C ILE A 48 -5.42 11.22 12.05
N LEU A 49 -4.43 10.79 11.28
CA LEU A 49 -4.13 9.37 11.05
C LEU A 49 -3.75 8.62 12.33
N VAL A 50 -2.98 9.25 13.22
CA VAL A 50 -2.70 8.72 14.57
C VAL A 50 -3.97 8.64 15.40
N GLY A 51 -4.81 9.68 15.40
CA GLY A 51 -6.10 9.67 16.09
C GLY A 51 -7.05 8.58 15.59
N LYS A 52 -7.03 8.32 14.27
CA LYS A 52 -7.75 7.21 13.61
C LYS A 52 -7.07 5.84 13.80
N ARG A 53 -5.92 5.77 14.46
CA ARG A 53 -5.11 4.55 14.70
C ARG A 53 -4.57 3.87 13.45
N HIS A 54 -4.46 4.59 12.33
CA HIS A 54 -3.77 4.09 11.12
C HIS A 54 -2.25 4.19 11.25
N LEU A 55 -1.78 5.15 12.06
CA LEU A 55 -0.37 5.38 12.32
C LEU A 55 -0.08 5.33 13.82
N GLU A 56 1.11 4.87 14.14
CA GLU A 56 1.78 5.11 15.41
C GLU A 56 2.82 6.21 15.24
N ARG A 57 3.12 6.90 16.34
CA ARG A 57 4.12 7.96 16.39
C ARG A 57 5.10 7.67 17.52
N LYS A 58 6.39 7.67 17.20
CA LYS A 58 7.47 7.52 18.18
C LYS A 58 8.36 8.76 18.20
N PRO A 59 8.74 9.28 19.39
CA PRO A 59 9.69 10.39 19.47
C PRO A 59 11.07 9.94 18.97
N ASP A 60 11.73 10.84 18.23
CA ASP A 60 13.08 10.68 17.72
C ASP A 60 13.80 12.03 17.86
N GLY A 61 14.44 12.23 19.01
CA GLY A 61 15.01 13.51 19.41
C GLY A 61 13.96 14.63 19.44
N THR A 62 14.17 15.66 18.63
CA THR A 62 13.24 16.80 18.48
C THR A 62 12.11 16.55 17.47
N ARG A 63 12.13 15.37 16.82
CA ARG A 63 11.20 15.00 15.75
C ARG A 63 10.36 13.80 16.17
N TYR A 64 9.44 13.43 15.29
CA TYR A 64 8.64 12.23 15.41
C TYR A 64 8.78 11.40 14.15
N VAL A 65 8.92 10.09 14.33
CA VAL A 65 8.83 9.08 13.27
C VAL A 65 7.43 8.47 13.33
N TYR A 66 6.80 8.35 12.16
CA TYR A 66 5.48 7.77 11.99
C TYR A 66 5.61 6.43 11.27
N SER A 67 4.84 5.44 11.69
CA SER A 67 4.81 4.11 11.07
C SER A 67 3.37 3.58 10.99
N PRO A 68 2.99 2.85 9.92
CA PRO A 68 1.70 2.19 9.84
C PRO A 68 1.49 1.21 11.00
N THR A 69 0.28 1.21 11.58
CA THR A 69 -0.12 0.22 12.60
C THR A 69 -0.47 -1.12 11.99
N MET A 70 -0.84 -1.13 10.70
CA MET A 70 -1.11 -2.35 9.95
C MET A 70 0.12 -2.77 9.14
N PRO A 71 0.51 -4.06 9.17
CA PRO A 71 1.57 -4.56 8.31
C PRO A 71 1.28 -4.31 6.83
N VAL A 72 2.31 -3.91 6.07
CA VAL A 72 2.27 -3.67 4.62
C VAL A 72 1.57 -4.81 3.88
N VAL A 73 1.82 -6.07 4.28
CA VAL A 73 1.22 -7.27 3.66
C VAL A 73 -0.31 -7.26 3.74
N ARG A 74 -0.88 -6.85 4.89
CA ARG A 74 -2.34 -6.75 5.06
C ARG A 74 -2.91 -5.58 4.26
N ALA A 75 -2.21 -4.46 4.21
CA ALA A 75 -2.61 -3.30 3.42
C ALA A 75 -2.60 -3.61 1.92
N ARG A 76 -1.53 -4.25 1.41
CA ARG A 76 -1.40 -4.73 0.03
C ARG A 76 -2.54 -5.66 -0.37
N ARG A 77 -2.83 -6.68 0.46
CA ARG A 77 -3.96 -7.60 0.20
C ARG A 77 -5.30 -6.85 0.14
N SER A 78 -5.54 -5.93 1.07
CA SER A 78 -6.79 -5.13 1.06
C SER A 78 -6.90 -4.21 -0.15
N ALA A 79 -5.79 -3.62 -0.60
CA ALA A 79 -5.75 -2.78 -1.80
C ALA A 79 -6.01 -3.61 -3.05
N MET A 80 -5.35 -4.77 -3.18
CA MET A 80 -5.54 -5.66 -4.33
C MET A 80 -6.98 -6.19 -4.41
N HIS A 81 -7.59 -6.57 -3.29
CA HIS A 81 -9.02 -6.93 -3.26
C HIS A 81 -9.92 -5.82 -3.77
N ARG A 82 -9.59 -4.56 -3.45
CA ARG A 82 -10.36 -3.41 -3.96
C ARG A 82 -10.17 -3.26 -5.47
N VAL A 83 -8.95 -3.39 -5.98
CA VAL A 83 -8.67 -3.34 -7.43
C VAL A 83 -9.45 -4.43 -8.16
N LEU A 84 -9.31 -5.68 -7.72
CA LEU A 84 -10.01 -6.84 -8.29
C LEU A 84 -11.53 -6.63 -8.31
N ARG A 85 -12.13 -6.23 -7.18
CA ARG A 85 -13.58 -6.02 -7.10
C ARG A 85 -14.07 -4.84 -7.94
N THR A 86 -13.28 -3.76 -8.03
CA THR A 86 -13.73 -2.51 -8.67
C THR A 86 -13.57 -2.54 -10.18
N PHE A 87 -12.46 -3.09 -10.68
CA PHE A 87 -12.11 -3.03 -12.11
C PHE A 87 -12.29 -4.37 -12.82
N PHE A 88 -12.14 -5.48 -12.10
CA PHE A 88 -12.13 -6.82 -12.71
C PHE A 88 -13.34 -7.67 -12.28
N GLY A 89 -14.30 -7.10 -11.54
CA GLY A 89 -15.48 -7.84 -11.06
C GLY A 89 -15.15 -9.03 -10.14
N GLY A 90 -13.95 -9.04 -9.56
CA GLY A 90 -13.43 -10.18 -8.79
C GLY A 90 -12.71 -11.24 -9.63
N SER A 91 -12.61 -11.09 -10.94
CA SER A 91 -11.87 -12.03 -11.82
C SER A 91 -10.36 -11.88 -11.62
N VAL A 92 -9.74 -12.91 -11.05
CA VAL A 92 -8.28 -12.99 -10.92
C VAL A 92 -7.66 -13.27 -12.29
N GLU A 93 -8.23 -14.19 -13.07
CA GLU A 93 -7.79 -14.52 -14.42
C GLU A 93 -7.72 -13.28 -15.32
N GLY A 94 -8.78 -12.46 -15.33
CA GLY A 94 -8.81 -11.23 -16.12
C GLY A 94 -7.77 -10.20 -15.68
N ALA A 95 -7.48 -10.12 -14.38
CA ALA A 95 -6.42 -9.26 -13.88
C ALA A 95 -5.03 -9.75 -14.29
N VAL A 96 -4.78 -11.06 -14.26
CA VAL A 96 -3.51 -11.65 -14.73
C VAL A 96 -3.34 -11.44 -16.23
N ALA A 97 -4.37 -11.70 -17.03
CA ALA A 97 -4.34 -11.48 -18.48
C ALA A 97 -3.99 -10.02 -18.83
N MET A 98 -4.64 -9.06 -18.15
CA MET A 98 -4.29 -7.65 -18.36
C MET A 98 -2.87 -7.31 -17.90
N LEU A 99 -2.37 -7.90 -16.81
CA LEU A 99 -0.97 -7.67 -16.41
C LEU A 99 0.03 -8.18 -17.45
N LEU A 100 -0.27 -9.30 -18.10
CA LEU A 100 0.53 -9.84 -19.21
C LEU A 100 0.49 -8.94 -20.45
N GLU A 101 -0.64 -8.28 -20.71
CA GLU A 101 -0.82 -7.35 -21.83
C GLU A 101 -0.21 -5.95 -21.58
N LEU A 102 -0.22 -5.45 -20.33
CA LEU A 102 0.31 -4.13 -19.96
C LEU A 102 1.84 -4.10 -19.81
N GLY A 103 2.49 -5.25 -19.61
CA GLY A 103 3.93 -5.32 -19.52
C GLY A 103 4.56 -4.88 -20.83
N GLU A 104 5.07 -3.64 -20.91
CA GLU A 104 5.81 -3.12 -22.07
C GLU A 104 7.12 -3.88 -22.38
N GLY A 105 7.41 -4.95 -21.63
CA GLY A 105 8.38 -5.98 -21.95
C GLY A 105 7.82 -7.35 -21.62
N ASP A 106 8.01 -8.31 -22.52
CA ASP A 106 7.68 -9.72 -22.27
C ASP A 106 8.26 -10.16 -20.92
N LEU A 107 7.48 -10.92 -20.14
CA LEU A 107 7.99 -11.58 -18.94
C LEU A 107 9.30 -12.29 -19.29
N THR A 108 10.35 -12.01 -18.52
CA THR A 108 11.61 -12.74 -18.69
C THR A 108 11.35 -14.23 -18.49
N PRO A 109 12.19 -15.11 -19.08
CA PRO A 109 12.07 -16.55 -18.86
C PRO A 109 12.01 -16.93 -17.37
N ASP A 110 12.78 -16.23 -16.52
CA ASP A 110 12.84 -16.46 -15.08
C ASP A 110 11.54 -16.03 -14.37
N GLU A 111 10.98 -14.87 -14.72
CA GLU A 111 9.69 -14.42 -14.18
C GLU A 111 8.55 -15.35 -14.59
N ARG A 112 8.57 -15.82 -15.84
CA ARG A 112 7.58 -16.78 -16.35
C ARG A 112 7.65 -18.09 -15.58
N GLU A 113 8.85 -18.60 -15.33
CA GLU A 113 9.05 -19.84 -14.59
C GLU A 113 8.64 -19.68 -13.12
N SER A 114 8.98 -18.56 -12.50
CA SER A 114 8.57 -18.23 -11.13
C SER A 114 7.04 -18.16 -10.99
N ILE A 115 6.34 -17.57 -11.97
CA ILE A 115 4.86 -17.51 -11.99
C ILE A 115 4.26 -18.91 -12.11
N LYS A 116 4.81 -19.78 -12.96
CA LYS A 116 4.35 -21.17 -13.07
C LYS A 116 4.48 -21.93 -11.76
N GLN A 117 5.64 -21.85 -11.12
CA GLN A 117 5.86 -22.50 -9.82
C GLN A 117 4.88 -22.03 -8.77
N MET A 118 4.58 -20.72 -8.72
CA MET A 118 3.56 -20.20 -7.81
C MET A 118 2.15 -20.73 -8.09
N ILE A 119 1.81 -21.07 -9.35
CA ILE A 119 0.53 -21.68 -9.70
C ILE A 119 0.51 -23.16 -9.27
N ASP A 120 1.58 -23.89 -9.55
CA ASP A 120 1.71 -25.31 -9.19
C ASP A 120 1.64 -25.49 -7.66
N GLU A 121 2.35 -24.64 -6.89
CA GLU A 121 2.27 -24.62 -5.43
C GLU A 121 0.87 -24.31 -4.91
N ALA A 122 0.12 -23.42 -5.58
CA ALA A 122 -1.26 -23.10 -5.20
C ALA A 122 -2.21 -24.28 -5.46
N GLU A 123 -2.00 -25.04 -6.53
CA GLU A 123 -2.75 -26.26 -6.83
C GLU A 123 -2.50 -27.34 -5.76
N GLU A 124 -1.25 -27.53 -5.33
CA GLU A 124 -0.89 -28.44 -4.23
C GLU A 124 -1.55 -28.02 -2.90
N ASP A 125 -1.66 -26.71 -2.66
CA ASP A 125 -2.36 -26.12 -1.51
C ASP A 125 -3.90 -26.15 -1.64
N GLY A 126 -4.45 -26.61 -2.78
CA GLY A 126 -5.88 -26.71 -3.06
C GLY A 126 -6.59 -25.37 -3.24
N ARG A 127 -5.91 -24.36 -3.78
CA ARG A 127 -6.42 -22.99 -3.99
C ARG A 127 -6.64 -22.62 -5.44
#